data_AF-A0A962Z4S2-F1
#
_entry.id   AF-A0A962Z4S2-F1
#
_cell.length_a   1.000
_cell.length_b   1.000
_cell.length_c   1.000
_cell.angle_alpha   90.00
_cell.angle_beta   90.00
_cell.angle_gamma   90.00
#
_symmetry.space_group_name_H-M   'P 1'
#
loop_
_entity.id
_entity.type
_entity.pdbx_description
1 polymer ?
#
loop_
_entity_poly.entity_id
_entity_poly.type
_entity_poly.pdbx_seq_one_letter_code
_entity_poly.pdbx_strand_id
1 'polypeptide(L)' 'EAGRRRLRPVLMTTLTTLLALLPLALGIGEGADAQAPLARAVIGGLSVSTLITLVLIP' A
#
# COMPACT_ATOMS: atom_id res chain seq x y z
N GLU A 1 13.89 -1.95 -19.79
CA GLU A 1 13.59 -0.51 -19.53
C GLU A 1 12.12 -0.19 -19.24
N ALA A 2 11.17 -0.96 -19.78
CA ALA A 2 9.74 -0.72 -19.58
C ALA A 2 9.27 -0.92 -18.12
N GLY A 3 9.76 -1.95 -17.40
CA GLY A 3 9.44 -2.15 -15.98
C GLY A 3 9.92 -0.98 -15.13
N ARG A 4 11.19 -0.55 -15.23
CA ARG A 4 11.73 0.57 -14.45
C ARG A 4 10.97 1.89 -14.58
N ARG A 5 10.36 2.18 -15.75
CA ARG A 5 9.49 3.38 -15.92
C ARG A 5 8.11 3.23 -15.28
N ARG A 6 7.58 2.00 -15.15
CA ARG A 6 6.30 1.69 -14.48
C ARG A 6 6.45 1.50 -12.96
N LEU A 7 7.64 1.09 -12.51
CA LEU A 7 7.98 0.91 -11.10
C LEU A 7 7.97 2.21 -10.32
N ARG A 8 8.38 3.33 -10.92
CA ARG A 8 8.28 4.66 -10.30
C ARG A 8 6.83 5.02 -9.94
N PRO A 9 5.86 4.94 -10.87
CA PRO A 9 4.44 5.13 -10.57
C PRO A 9 3.89 4.18 -9.49
N VAL A 10 4.20 2.88 -9.56
CA VAL A 10 3.68 1.87 -8.61
C VAL A 10 4.20 2.10 -7.20
N LEU A 11 5.48 2.45 -7.05
CA LEU A 11 6.03 2.82 -5.75
C LEU A 11 5.41 4.11 -5.22
N MET A 12 5.19 5.10 -6.09
CA MET A 12 4.58 6.38 -5.70
C MET A 12 3.16 6.18 -5.17
N THR A 13 2.31 5.42 -5.87
CA THR A 13 0.93 5.16 -5.41
C THR A 13 0.91 4.32 -4.14
N THR A 14 1.74 3.28 -4.06
CA THR A 14 1.83 2.43 -2.86
C THR A 14 2.23 3.26 -1.64
N LEU A 15 3.24 4.13 -1.76
CA LEU A 15 3.68 5.02 -0.69
C LEU A 15 2.60 6.04 -0.29
N THR A 16 1.92 6.65 -1.26
CA THR A 16 0.82 7.58 -0.96
C THR A 16 -0.32 6.88 -0.21
N THR A 17 -0.70 5.67 -0.61
CA THR A 17 -1.75 4.90 0.08
C THR A 17 -1.32 4.47 1.48
N LEU A 18 -0.07 4.01 1.64
CA LEU A 18 0.50 3.66 2.94
C LEU A 18 0.46 4.85 3.90
N LEU A 19 0.90 6.03 3.45
CA LEU A 19 0.91 7.24 4.26
C LEU A 19 -0.51 7.74 4.59
N ALA A 20 -1.44 7.66 3.62
CA ALA A 20 -2.82 8.05 3.83
C ALA A 20 -3.56 7.15 4.83
N LEU A 21 -3.26 5.85 4.82
CA LEU A 21 -3.87 4.86 5.72
C LEU A 21 -3.11 4.66 7.03
N LEU A 22 -1.91 5.23 7.16
CA LEU A 22 -1.05 5.09 8.34
C LEU A 22 -1.75 5.47 9.66
N PRO A 23 -2.40 6.64 9.81
CA PRO A 23 -3.09 6.99 11.06
C PRO A 23 -4.26 6.05 11.35
N LEU A 24 -4.99 5.63 10.31
CA LEU A 24 -6.09 4.69 10.40
C LEU A 24 -5.62 3.31 10.88
N ALA A 25 -4.50 2.81 10.34
CA ALA A 25 -3.89 1.54 10.70
C ALA A 25 -3.32 1.52 12.13
N LEU A 26 -2.86 2.69 12.59
CA LEU A 26 -2.42 2.93 13.97
C LEU A 26 -3.59 3.13 14.96
N GLY A 27 -4.84 3.16 14.48
CA GLY A 27 -6.01 3.33 15.35
C GLY A 27 -6.21 4.78 15.81
N ILE A 28 -5.61 5.75 15.11
CA ILE A 28 -5.65 7.16 15.49
C ILE A 28 -6.84 7.83 14.78
N GLY A 29 -7.93 8.06 15.51
CA GLY A 29 -9.12 8.75 15.01
C GLY A 29 -10.43 8.09 15.47
N GLU A 30 -11.53 8.84 15.46
CA GLU A 30 -12.85 8.29 15.79
C GLU A 30 -13.27 7.22 14.76
N GLY A 31 -13.71 6.06 15.24
CA GLY A 31 -14.07 4.92 14.38
C GLY A 31 -12.87 4.13 13.82
N ALA A 32 -11.65 4.44 14.25
CA ALA A 32 -10.45 3.73 13.80
C ALA A 32 -10.40 2.27 14.27
N ASP A 33 -11.05 1.88 15.36
CA ASP A 33 -11.11 0.48 15.79
C ASP A 33 -11.77 -0.45 14.76
N ALA A 34 -12.79 0.04 14.06
CA ALA A 34 -13.46 -0.72 13.01
C ALA A 34 -12.66 -0.71 11.69
N GLN A 35 -11.97 0.39 11.39
CA GLN A 35 -11.27 0.58 10.11
C GLN A 35 -9.79 0.18 10.13
N ALA A 36 -9.16 0.08 11.31
CA ALA A 36 -7.78 -0.35 11.50
C ALA A 36 -7.48 -1.74 10.94
N PRO A 37 -8.29 -2.80 11.19
CA PRO A 37 -8.06 -4.11 10.58
C PRO A 37 -8.17 -4.07 9.05
N LEU A 38 -9.09 -3.26 8.52
CA LEU A 38 -9.29 -3.06 7.08
C LEU A 38 -8.09 -2.35 6.45
N ALA A 39 -7.60 -1.28 7.08
CA ALA A 39 -6.41 -0.55 6.66
C ALA A 39 -5.16 -1.46 6.65
N ARG A 40 -4.95 -2.28 7.70
CA ARG A 40 -3.84 -3.24 7.75
C ARG A 40 -3.92 -4.28 6.63
N ALA A 41 -5.11 -4.79 6.32
CA ALA A 41 -5.31 -5.74 5.23
C ALA A 41 -4.99 -5.12 3.86
N VAL A 42 -5.44 -3.89 3.60
CA VAL A 42 -5.15 -3.16 2.36
C VAL A 42 -3.65 -2.88 2.23
N ILE A 43 -3.00 -2.44 3.30
CA ILE A 43 -1.55 -2.21 3.34
C ILE A 43 -0.80 -3.49 2.99
N GLY A 44 -1.10 -4.60 3.65
CA GLY A 44 -0.46 -5.89 3.38
C GLY A 44 -0.71 -6.38 1.95
N GLY A 45 -1.96 -6.31 1.47
CA GLY A 45 -2.33 -6.72 0.12
C GLY A 45 -1.63 -5.91 -0.97
N LEU A 46 -1.53 -4.59 -0.80
CA LEU A 46 -0.82 -3.73 -1.74
C LEU A 46 0.68 -4.00 -1.73
N SER A 47 1.30 -4.17 -0.54
CA SER A 47 2.72 -4.51 -0.45
C SER A 47 3.03 -5.83 -1.16
N VAL A 48 2.22 -6.87 -0.94
CA VAL A 48 2.38 -8.18 -1.59
C VAL A 48 2.14 -8.09 -3.10
N SER A 49 1.09 -7.40 -3.54
CA SER A 49 0.78 -7.21 -4.97
C SER A 49 1.90 -6.45 -5.70
N THR A 50 2.46 -5.41 -5.06
CA THR A 50 3.60 -4.66 -5.59
C THR A 50 4.85 -5.53 -5.70
N LEU A 51 5.13 -6.35 -4.69
CA LEU A 51 6.25 -7.32 -4.71
C LEU A 51 6.09 -8.36 -5.82
N ILE A 52 4.90 -8.96 -5.94
CA ILE A 52 4.61 -9.94 -7.00
C ILE A 52 4.75 -9.28 -8.37
N THR A 53 4.21 -8.07 -8.56
CA THR A 53 4.31 -7.33 -9.83
C THR A 53 5.75 -7.02 -10.20
N LEU A 54 6.57 -6.60 -9.22
CA LEU A 54 8.00 -6.33 -9.38
C LEU A 54 8.80 -7.57 -9.80
N VAL A 55 8.46 -8.73 -9.25
CA VAL A 55 9.18 -10.00 -9.47
C VAL A 55 8.71 -10.70 -10.75
N LEU A 56 7.40 -10.74 -11.02
CA LEU A 56 6.83 -11.38 -12.21
C LEU A 56 6.95 -10.51 -13.47
N ILE A 57 6.93 -9.18 -13.34
CA ILE A 57 6.87 -8.24 -14.47
C ILE A 57 8.07 -7.26 -14.40
N PRO A 58 9.30 -7.71 -14.72
CA PRO A 58 10.50 -6.85 -14.75
C PRO A 58 10.61 -5.91 -15.97
#